data_AF-A0A923XB80-F1
#
_entry.id   AF-A0A923XB80-F1
#
_cell.length_a   1.000
_cell.length_b   1.000
_cell.length_c   1.000
_cell.angle_alpha   90.00
_cell.angle_beta   90.00
_cell.angle_gamma   90.00
#
_symmetry.space_group_name_H-M   'P 1'
#
loop_
_entity.id
_entity.type
_entity.pdbx_description
1 polymer ?
#
loop_
_entity_poly.entity_id
_entity_poly.type
_entity_poly.pdbx_seq_one_letter_code
_entity_poly.pdbx_strand_id
1 'polypeptide(L)' 'MMSTAREKFSSQMDPMILAATRKAAADQGRQFQSILEDALEQYLERNQSVRPRTHVLEAFGLSLREFDELYAELAK' A
#
# COMPACT_ATOMS: atom_id res chain seq x y z
N MET A 1 -6.09 -25.60 5.74
CA MET A 1 -6.17 -24.13 5.60
C MET A 1 -5.75 -23.53 6.93
N MET A 2 -4.61 -22.84 7.00
CA MET A 2 -4.26 -22.10 8.21
C MET A 2 -5.07 -20.81 8.22
N SER A 3 -6.09 -20.74 9.07
CA SER A 3 -6.74 -19.48 9.40
C SER A 3 -5.74 -18.65 10.19
N THR A 4 -5.25 -17.55 9.60
CA THR A 4 -4.48 -16.55 10.32
C THR A 4 -5.25 -16.11 11.56
N ALA A 5 -4.60 -16.16 12.73
CA ALA A 5 -5.20 -15.73 13.97
C ALA A 5 -5.53 -14.23 13.86
N ARG A 6 -6.79 -13.87 14.09
CA ARG A 6 -7.27 -12.49 14.03
C ARG A 6 -7.40 -11.92 15.42
N GLU A 7 -6.83 -10.75 15.65
CA GLU A 7 -6.96 -10.01 16.90
C GLU A 7 -8.20 -9.11 16.87
N LYS A 8 -8.87 -8.98 18.02
CA LYS A 8 -10.05 -8.12 18.13
C LYS A 8 -9.60 -6.66 18.17
N PHE A 9 -9.96 -5.90 17.13
CA PHE A 9 -9.73 -4.47 17.04
C PHE A 9 -10.99 -3.68 17.43
N SER A 10 -10.94 -3.00 18.58
CA SER A 10 -12.04 -2.13 19.05
C SER A 10 -11.64 -0.67 18.80
N SER A 11 -12.30 -0.03 17.85
CA SER A 11 -12.07 1.38 17.50
C SER A 11 -13.38 2.10 17.23
N GLN A 12 -13.34 3.43 17.26
CA GLN A 12 -14.47 4.29 16.94
C GLN A 12 -14.31 4.86 15.52
N MET A 13 -15.42 4.98 14.80
CA MET A 13 -15.48 5.52 13.45
C MET A 13 -16.67 6.45 13.34
N ASP A 14 -16.56 7.48 12.51
CA ASP A 14 -17.67 8.35 12.17
C ASP A 14 -18.88 7.54 11.66
N PRO A 15 -20.11 7.80 12.14
CA PRO A 15 -21.30 7.03 11.76
C PRO A 15 -21.61 7.05 10.26
N MET A 16 -21.36 8.17 9.57
CA MET A 16 -21.61 8.28 8.13
C MET A 16 -20.59 7.44 7.36
N ILE A 17 -19.31 7.49 7.76
CA ILE A 17 -18.25 6.68 7.15
C ILE A 17 -18.52 5.18 7.37
N LEU A 18 -18.96 4.81 8.58
CA LEU A 18 -19.32 3.43 8.89
C LEU A 18 -20.47 2.92 8.00
N ALA A 19 -21.52 3.74 7.83
CA ALA A 19 -22.66 3.40 6.99
C ALA A 19 -22.25 3.25 5.51
N ALA A 20 -21.46 4.18 4.99
CA ALA A 20 -20.96 4.12 3.61
C ALA A 20 -20.09 2.88 3.37
N THR A 21 -19.21 2.55 4.31
CA THR A 21 -18.32 1.38 4.21
C THR A 21 -19.12 0.07 4.26
N ARG A 22 -20.16 -0.02 5.10
CA ARG A 22 -21.06 -1.18 5.13
C ARG A 22 -21.84 -1.34 3.82
N LYS A 23 -22.33 -0.23 3.25
CA LYS A 23 -23.00 -0.24 1.96
C LYS A 23 -22.06 -0.74 0.86
N ALA A 24 -20.83 -0.23 0.80
CA ALA A 24 -19.82 -0.67 -0.16
C ALA A 24 -19.50 -2.17 -0.03
N ALA A 25 -19.43 -2.69 1.20
CA ALA A 25 -19.24 -4.12 1.45
C ALA A 25 -20.41 -4.96 0.91
N ALA A 26 -21.64 -4.53 1.17
CA ALA A 26 -22.84 -5.21 0.68
C ALA A 26 -22.92 -5.19 -0.86
N ASP A 27 -22.69 -4.03 -1.46
CA ASP A 27 -22.75 -3.83 -2.92
C ASP A 27 -21.69 -4.70 -3.65
N GLN A 28 -20.53 -4.93 -3.02
CA GLN A 28 -19.44 -5.76 -3.56
C GLN A 28 -19.55 -7.25 -3.17
N GLY A 29 -20.53 -7.64 -2.33
CA GLY A 29 -20.63 -8.99 -1.80
C GLY A 29 -19.45 -9.40 -0.91
N ARG A 30 -18.77 -8.42 -0.30
CA ARG A 30 -17.57 -8.61 0.52
C ARG A 30 -17.88 -8.52 2.00
N GLN A 31 -17.08 -9.17 2.83
CA GLN A 31 -17.14 -8.98 4.27
C GLN A 31 -16.63 -7.57 4.62
N PHE A 32 -17.34 -6.88 5.52
CA PHE A 32 -16.94 -5.56 6.01
C PHE A 32 -15.50 -5.54 6.57
N GLN A 33 -15.12 -6.61 7.27
CA GLN A 33 -13.77 -6.77 7.80
C GLN A 33 -12.72 -6.79 6.70
N SER A 34 -12.96 -7.47 5.58
CA SER A 34 -11.99 -7.53 4.46
C SER A 34 -11.80 -6.16 3.81
N ILE A 35 -12.86 -5.35 3.70
CA ILE A 35 -12.71 -3.97 3.19
C ILE A 35 -11.87 -3.11 4.15
N LEU A 36 -12.07 -3.27 5.46
CA LEU A 36 -11.25 -2.57 6.45
C LEU A 36 -9.78 -3.00 6.41
N GLU A 37 -9.52 -4.31 6.33
CA GLU A 37 -8.16 -4.86 6.22
C GLU A 37 -7.47 -4.33 4.96
N ASP A 38 -8.10 -4.40 3.78
CA ASP A 38 -7.56 -3.85 2.54
C ASP A 38 -7.27 -2.35 2.63
N ALA A 39 -8.19 -1.57 3.23
CA ALA A 39 -8.03 -0.13 3.33
C ALA A 39 -6.87 0.26 4.26
N LEU A 40 -6.72 -0.47 5.38
CA LEU A 40 -5.61 -0.28 6.32
C LEU A 40 -4.29 -0.72 5.69
N GLU A 41 -4.27 -1.82 4.95
CA GLU A 41 -3.09 -2.28 4.21
C GLU A 41 -2.65 -1.22 3.19
N GLN A 42 -3.56 -0.71 2.36
CA GLN A 42 -3.25 0.38 1.42
C GLN A 42 -2.78 1.65 2.12
N TYR A 43 -3.35 1.99 3.27
CA TYR A 43 -2.90 3.13 4.06
C TYR A 43 -1.47 2.92 4.58
N LEU A 44 -1.17 1.73 5.11
CA LEU A 44 0.16 1.37 5.57
C LEU A 44 1.15 1.33 4.41
N GLU A 45 0.82 0.72 3.27
CA GLU A 45 1.66 0.71 2.07
C GLU A 45 1.98 2.13 1.58
N ARG A 46 1.00 3.03 1.54
CA ARG A 46 1.21 4.43 1.15
C ARG A 46 2.14 5.18 2.10
N ASN A 47 2.12 4.81 3.38
CA ASN A 47 2.95 5.45 4.41
C ASN A 47 4.32 4.77 4.60
N GLN A 48 4.42 3.47 4.32
CA GLN A 48 5.65 2.68 4.33
C GLN A 48 6.44 2.81 3.03
N SER A 49 5.77 3.12 1.93
CA SER A 49 6.38 3.64 0.71
C SER A 49 6.93 5.02 1.01
N VAL A 50 8.04 5.05 1.76
CA VAL A 50 8.96 6.16 1.88
C VAL A 50 9.08 6.75 0.49
N ARG A 51 8.49 7.94 0.26
CA ARG A 51 8.78 8.72 -0.93
C ARG A 51 10.30 8.70 -1.05
N PRO A 52 10.88 8.09 -2.10
CA PRO A 52 12.33 8.10 -2.23
C PRO A 52 12.73 9.56 -2.20
N ARG A 53 13.60 9.94 -1.25
CA ARG A 53 13.93 11.34 -1.03
C ARG A 53 14.38 11.90 -2.37
N THR A 54 13.85 13.06 -2.78
CA THR A 54 14.05 13.58 -4.14
C THR A 54 15.52 13.58 -4.56
N HIS A 55 16.43 13.93 -3.65
CA HIS A 55 17.87 13.91 -3.89
C HIS A 55 18.45 12.49 -4.17
N VAL A 56 17.85 11.44 -3.61
CA VAL A 56 18.26 10.05 -3.86
C VAL A 56 17.84 9.63 -5.27
N LEU A 57 16.63 9.99 -5.72
CA LEU A 57 16.20 9.72 -7.09
C LEU A 57 16.97 10.53 -8.12
N GLU A 58 17.30 11.78 -7.81
CA GLU A 58 18.16 12.61 -8.66
C GLU A 58 19.58 12.04 -8.75
N ALA A 59 20.19 11.66 -7.62
CA ALA A 59 21.50 11.03 -7.60
C ALA A 59 21.50 9.69 -8.36
N PHE A 60 20.44 8.89 -8.19
CA PHE A 60 20.25 7.65 -8.93
C PHE A 60 20.11 7.89 -10.44
N GLY A 61 19.31 8.88 -10.85
CA GLY A 61 19.15 9.26 -12.27
C GLY A 61 20.39 9.90 -12.89
N LEU A 62 21.28 10.50 -12.09
CA LEU A 62 22.61 10.93 -12.53
C LEU A 62 23.53 9.73 -12.71
N SER A 63 23.55 8.80 -11.75
CA SER A 63 24.32 7.56 -11.82
C SER A 63 23.93 6.70 -13.04
N LEU A 64 22.63 6.55 -13.33
CA LEU A 64 22.17 5.85 -14.53
C LEU A 64 22.68 6.49 -15.83
N ARG A 65 22.79 7.82 -15.88
CA ARG A 65 23.33 8.53 -17.06
C ARG A 65 24.84 8.43 -17.16
N GLU A 66 25.54 8.45 -16.02
CA GLU A 66 27.00 8.35 -15.96
C GLU A 66 27.50 6.95 -16.31
N PHE A 67 26.75 5.91 -15.92
CA PHE A 67 27.12 4.51 -16.09
C PHE A 67 26.26 3.76 -17.13
N ASP A 68 25.61 4.47 -18.05
CA ASP A 68 24.68 3.89 -19.04
C ASP A 68 25.36 2.77 -19.86
N GLU A 69 26.59 3.00 -20.33
CA GLU A 69 27.37 2.01 -21.07
C GLU A 69 27.70 0.77 -20.23
N LEU A 70 28.09 0.96 -18.96
CA LEU A 70 28.39 -0.15 -18.04
C LEU A 70 27.15 -1.00 -17.78
N TYR A 71 25.99 -0.36 -17.56
CA TYR A 71 24.74 -1.08 -17.37
C TYR A 71 24.30 -1.82 -18.64
N ALA A 72 24.53 -1.25 -19.83
CA ALA A 72 24.26 -1.90 -21.10
C ALA A 72 25.17 -3.11 -21.37
N GLU A 73 26.42 -3.09 -20.90
CA GLU A 73 27.33 -4.24 -20.98
C GLU A 73 26.98 -5.35 -19.98
N LEU A 74 26.58 -5.00 -18.76
CA LEU A 74 26.17 -5.96 -17.72
C LEU A 74 24.80 -6.63 -17.99
N ALA A 75 23.98 -6.04 -18.85
CA ALA A 75 22.67 -6.56 -19.22
C ALA A 75 22.71 -7.58 -20.38
N LYS A 76 23.90 -7.90 -20.92
CA LYS A 76 24.14 -8.92 -21.94
C LYS A 76 24.57 -10.25 -21.32
#